data_AF-A0A6C0TLJ9-F1
#
_entry.id   AF-A0A6C0TLJ9-F1
#
_cell.length_a   1.000
_cell.length_b   1.000
_cell.length_c   1.000
_cell.angle_alpha   90.00
_cell.angle_beta   90.00
_cell.angle_gamma   90.00
#
_symmetry.space_group_name_H-M   'P 1'
#
loop_
_entity.id
_entity.type
_entity.pdbx_description
1 polymer ?
#
loop_
_entity_poly.entity_id
_entity_poly.type
_entity_poly.pdbx_seq_one_letter_code
_entity_poly.pdbx_strand_id
1 'polypeptide(L)'
;MTLPYERTRAVLQTREFLRSLVQNPALPHDIRDNAKSLLRHYPESHHLAVVAGIHAKLSALSLDDGGLGLLLMNGPVFENPQDP
;
A
#
# COMPACT_ATOMS: atom_id res chain seq x y z
N MET A 1 12.99 8.23 8.94
CA MET A 1 11.93 7.19 8.93
C MET A 1 10.91 7.59 7.90
N THR A 2 10.36 6.65 7.13
CA THR A 2 9.24 6.93 6.21
C THR A 2 7.93 6.93 6.99
N LEU A 3 7.08 7.93 6.74
CA LEU A 3 5.79 8.07 7.40
C LEU A 3 4.81 7.00 6.86
N PRO A 4 3.83 6.55 7.66
CA PRO A 4 2.88 5.53 7.23
C PRO A 4 2.16 5.83 5.91
N TYR A 5 1.75 7.08 5.67
CA TYR A 5 1.14 7.48 4.41
C TYR A 5 2.13 7.43 3.23
N GLU A 6 3.42 7.74 3.46
CA GLU A 6 4.45 7.66 2.43
C GLU A 6 4.64 6.20 1.99
N ARG A 7 4.55 5.25 2.92
CA ARG A 7 4.61 3.81 2.62
C ARG A 7 3.40 3.37 1.79
N THR A 8 2.20 3.77 2.19
CA THR A 8 0.96 3.52 1.42
C THR A 8 1.08 4.06 0.00
N ARG A 9 1.51 5.31 -0.14
CA ARG A 9 1.70 5.98 -1.42
C ARG A 9 2.75 5.29 -2.28
N ALA A 10 3.88 4.89 -1.70
CA ALA A 10 4.94 4.18 -2.40
C ALA A 10 4.45 2.84 -2.98
N VAL A 11 3.66 2.08 -2.22
CA VAL A 11 3.06 0.82 -2.69
C VAL A 11 2.12 1.06 -3.88
N LEU A 12 1.23 2.06 -3.79
CA LEU A 12 0.31 2.40 -4.89
C LEU A 12 1.04 2.91 -6.14
N GLN A 13 2.02 3.79 -5.96
CA GLN A 13 2.83 4.32 -7.06
C GLN A 13 3.65 3.21 -7.73
N THR A 14 4.17 2.25 -6.97
CA THR A 14 4.89 1.11 -7.54
C THR A 14 3.95 0.24 -8.36
N ARG A 15 2.73 -0.02 -7.90
CA ARG A 15 1.72 -0.73 -8.70
C ARG A 15 1.47 -0.02 -10.03
N GLU A 16 1.29 1.30 -10.00
CA GLU A 16 1.04 2.09 -11.20
C GLU A 16 2.22 2.08 -12.17
N PHE A 17 3.44 2.20 -11.63
CA PHE A 17 4.66 2.05 -12.40
C PHE A 17 4.76 0.68 -13.07
N LEU A 18 4.52 -0.41 -12.33
CA LEU A 18 4.52 -1.76 -12.90
C LEU A 18 3.46 -1.91 -14.01
N ARG A 19 2.29 -1.31 -13.83
CA ARG A 19 1.24 -1.28 -14.87
C ARG A 19 1.71 -0.55 -16.13
N SER A 20 2.39 0.58 -15.99
CA SER A 20 2.92 1.33 -17.15
C SER A 20 4.02 0.54 -17.88
N LEU A 21 4.87 -0.20 -17.16
CA LEU A 21 5.87 -1.09 -17.78
C LEU A 21 5.20 -2.21 -18.59
N VAL A 22 4.16 -2.86 -18.06
CA VAL A 22 3.43 -3.93 -18.76
C VAL A 22 2.83 -3.42 -20.07
N GLN A 23 2.36 -2.18 -20.10
CA GLN A 23 1.69 -1.58 -21.27
C GLN A 23 2.66 -0.95 -22.28
N ASN A 24 3.96 -0.82 -21.95
CA ASN A 24 4.92 -0.13 -22.81
C ASN A 24 5.49 -1.07 -23.89
N PRO A 25 5.11 -0.90 -25.18
CA PRO A 25 5.56 -1.79 -26.25
C PRO A 25 7.05 -1.64 -26.59
N ALA A 26 7.70 -0.54 -26.19
CA ALA A 26 9.11 -0.30 -26.44
C ALA A 26 10.03 -1.11 -25.51
N LEU A 27 9.50 -1.69 -24.43
CA LEU A 27 10.28 -2.51 -23.51
C LEU A 27 10.43 -3.95 -24.01
N PRO A 28 11.56 -4.62 -23.73
CA PRO A 28 11.72 -6.05 -23.97
C PRO A 28 10.62 -6.91 -23.32
N HIS A 29 10.32 -8.05 -23.93
CA HIS A 29 9.21 -8.92 -23.50
C HIS A 29 9.39 -9.46 -22.07
N ASP A 30 10.61 -9.86 -21.73
CA ASP A 30 11.02 -10.34 -20.41
C ASP A 30 10.79 -9.30 -19.31
N ILE A 31 11.07 -8.02 -19.59
CA ILE A 31 10.80 -6.92 -18.64
C ILE A 31 9.30 -6.77 -18.39
N ARG A 32 8.48 -6.81 -19.45
CA ARG A 32 7.02 -6.71 -19.31
C ARG A 32 6.44 -7.91 -18.55
N ASP A 33 6.95 -9.11 -18.79
CA ASP A 33 6.50 -10.32 -18.12
C ASP A 33 6.88 -10.33 -16.63
N ASN A 34 8.08 -9.87 -16.29
CA ASN A 34 8.50 -9.66 -14.91
C ASN A 34 7.62 -8.63 -14.22
N ALA A 35 7.37 -7.48 -14.86
CA ALA A 35 6.47 -6.45 -14.32
C ALA A 35 5.04 -7.01 -14.11
N LYS A 36 4.54 -7.82 -15.05
CA LYS A 36 3.23 -8.47 -14.95
C LYS A 36 3.16 -9.48 -13.80
N SER A 37 4.24 -10.23 -13.56
CA SER A 37 4.35 -11.15 -12.43
C SER A 37 4.30 -10.39 -11.10
N LEU A 38 5.15 -9.37 -10.95
CA LEU A 38 5.20 -8.52 -9.76
C LEU A 38 3.87 -7.81 -9.49
N LEU A 39 3.21 -7.29 -10.53
CA LEU A 39 1.94 -6.56 -10.42
C LEU A 39 0.84 -7.37 -9.73
N ARG A 40 0.86 -8.71 -9.82
CA ARG A 40 -0.11 -9.59 -9.14
C ARG A 40 0.03 -9.60 -7.62
N HIS A 41 1.20 -9.21 -7.11
CA HIS A 41 1.51 -9.18 -5.68
C HIS A 41 1.37 -7.78 -5.08
N TYR A 42 1.19 -6.74 -5.90
CA TYR A 42 0.96 -5.39 -5.41
C TYR A 42 -0.54 -5.15 -5.17
N PRO A 43 -0.94 -4.70 -3.97
CA PRO A 43 -2.34 -4.48 -3.65
C PRO A 43 -2.92 -3.28 -4.42
N GLU A 44 -4.22 -3.31 -4.64
CA GLU A 44 -4.98 -2.16 -5.12
C GLU A 44 -5.40 -1.28 -3.95
N SER A 45 -5.78 -0.04 -4.24
CA SER A 45 -6.26 0.92 -3.24
C SER A 45 -7.38 0.36 -2.37
N HIS A 46 -8.26 -0.47 -2.93
CA HIS A 46 -9.36 -1.08 -2.18
C HIS A 46 -8.89 -2.17 -1.18
N HIS A 47 -7.92 -3.02 -1.55
CA HIS A 47 -7.32 -3.99 -0.62
C HIS A 47 -6.70 -3.28 0.58
N LEU A 48 -6.03 -2.19 0.26
CA LEU A 48 -5.31 -1.33 1.17
C LEU A 48 -6.29 -0.60 2.14
N ALA A 49 -7.41 -0.08 1.64
CA ALA A 49 -8.49 0.50 2.46
C ALA A 49 -9.11 -0.52 3.44
N VAL A 50 -9.27 -1.79 3.03
CA VAL A 50 -9.76 -2.85 3.93
C VAL A 50 -8.78 -3.07 5.09
N VAL A 51 -7.47 -3.11 4.80
CA VAL A 51 -6.44 -3.27 5.84
C VAL A 51 -6.46 -2.10 6.81
N ALA A 52 -6.61 -0.86 6.32
CA ALA A 52 -6.75 0.30 7.22
C ALA A 52 -8.04 0.26 8.05
N GLY A 53 -9.15 -0.21 7.49
CA GLY A 53 -10.39 -0.39 8.26
C GLY A 53 -10.23 -1.41 9.39
N ILE A 54 -9.49 -2.50 9.15
CA ILE A 54 -9.14 -3.49 10.18
C ILE A 54 -8.22 -2.85 11.23
N HIS A 55 -7.23 -2.09 10.77
CA HIS A 55 -6.26 -1.40 11.62
C HIS A 55 -6.93 -0.40 12.57
N ALA A 56 -7.81 0.45 12.06
CA ALA A 56 -8.57 1.43 12.84
C ALA A 56 -9.47 0.75 13.89
N LYS A 57 -10.09 -0.38 13.54
CA LYS A 57 -10.89 -1.17 14.48
C LYS A 57 -10.04 -1.82 15.57
N LEU A 58 -8.85 -2.33 15.21
CA LEU A 58 -7.90 -2.90 16.16
C LEU A 58 -7.36 -1.85 17.11
N SER A 59 -7.07 -0.63 16.64
CA SER A 59 -6.64 0.46 17.52
C SER A 59 -7.73 0.94 18.49
N ALA A 60 -9.00 0.71 18.16
CA ALA A 60 -10.12 1.00 19.04
C ALA A 60 -10.34 -0.07 20.12
N LEU A 61 -9.75 -1.27 19.96
CA LEU A 61 -9.68 -2.25 21.03
C LEU A 61 -8.57 -1.82 21.99
N SER A 62 -8.84 -1.91 23.29
CA SER A 62 -7.89 -1.60 24.37
C SER A 62 -6.74 -2.60 24.38
N LEU A 63 -5.91 -2.55 23.34
CA LEU A 63 -4.58 -3.12 23.32
C LEU A 63 -3.74 -2.36 24.37
N ASP A 64 -2.78 -3.05 24.99
CA ASP A 64 -1.81 -2.39 25.84
C ASP A 64 -1.06 -1.30 25.06
N ASP A 65 -0.62 -0.24 25.74
CA ASP A 65 -0.04 0.95 25.10
C ASP A 65 1.13 0.61 24.15
N GLY A 66 1.85 -0.49 24.40
CA GLY A 66 2.90 -1.01 23.52
C GLY A 66 2.39 -1.64 22.23
N GLY A 67 1.30 -2.41 22.29
CA GLY A 67 0.66 -3.03 21.13
C GLY A 67 0.04 -2.02 20.18
N LEU A 68 -0.59 -0.96 20.71
CA LEU A 68 -1.12 0.16 19.93
C LEU A 68 -0.01 0.90 19.17
N GLY A 69 1.09 1.21 19.86
CA GLY A 69 2.23 1.88 19.25
C GLY A 69 2.80 1.10 18.06
N LEU A 70 2.95 -0.23 18.20
CA LEU A 70 3.50 -1.07 17.13
C LEU A 70 2.56 -1.15 15.90
N LEU A 71 1.26 -1.23 16.15
CA LEU A 71 0.23 -1.20 15.11
C LEU A 71 0.26 0.12 14.36
N LEU A 72 0.15 1.26 15.07
CA LEU A 72 0.07 2.59 14.47
C LEU A 72 1.31 2.94 13.63
N MET A 73 2.49 2.49 14.04
CA MET A 73 3.75 2.81 13.35
C MET A 73 3.95 2.03 12.05
N ASN A 74 3.32 0.86 11.89
CA ASN A 74 3.58 -0.06 10.78
C ASN A 74 2.37 -0.33 9.86
N GLY A 75 1.16 0.02 10.29
CA GLY A 75 -0.04 -0.11 9.46
C GLY A 75 -0.03 0.81 8.23
N PRO A 76 -0.80 0.48 7.18
CA PRO A 76 -1.07 1.41 6.10
C PRO A 76 -2.01 2.52 6.59
N VAL A 77 -1.63 3.77 6.36
CA VAL A 77 -2.48 4.94 6.61
C VAL A 77 -2.95 5.47 5.26
N PHE A 78 -4.26 5.63 5.12
CA PHE A 78 -4.86 6.35 3.99
C PHE A 78 -5.26 7.71 4.52
N GLU A 79 -4.70 8.77 3.94
CA GLU A 79 -5.30 10.09 4.08
C GLU A 79 -6.72 9.98 3.55
N ASN A 80 -7.69 10.34 4.38
CA ASN A 80 -9.02 10.60 3.89
C ASN A 80 -8.89 11.82 2.97
N PRO A 81 -9.38 11.80 1.72
CA PRO A 81 -9.33 12.98 0.84
C PRO A 81 -10.08 14.23 1.40
N GLN A 82 -10.66 14.13 2.59
CA GLN A 82 -11.27 15.22 3.35
C GLN A 82 -10.53 15.62 4.64
N ASP A 83 -9.37 15.04 4.96
CA ASP A 83 -8.52 15.55 6.04
C ASP A 83 -7.65 16.72 5.52
N PRO A 84 -7.64 17.87 6.22
CA PRO A 84 -7.00 19.11 5.76
C PRO A 84 -5.47 19.09 5.73
#